data_AF-A0ABD0KGK9-F1
#
_entry.id   AF-A0ABD0KGK9-F1
#
_cell.length_a   1.000
_cell.length_b   1.000
_cell.length_c   1.000
_cell.angle_alpha   90.00
_cell.angle_beta   90.00
_cell.angle_gamma   90.00
#
_symmetry.space_group_name_H-M   'P 1'
#
loop_
_entity.id
_entity.type
_entity.pdbx_description
1 polymer ?
#
loop_
_entity_poly.entity_id
_entity_poly.type
_entity_poly.pdbx_seq_one_letter_code
_entity_poly.pdbx_strand_id
1 'polypeptide(L)'
;MESSGTSFNAAMRSVAPHQEFLLQGSILDAHCEVLLHRLRGLCDNADCNPEQFSDYEAVYQLKNNLSTQQSQYILFRIRQALDHADAPWHIRYLGQAEVGDKNRHTLVRACYDVACSSNVREFLNELGF
;
A
#
# COMPACT_ATOMS: atom_id res chain seq x y z
N MET A 1 26.26 17.41 -32.32
CA MET A 1 24.84 16.99 -32.41
C MET A 1 24.77 15.59 -31.83
N GLU A 2 24.76 15.48 -30.50
CA GLU A 2 24.54 14.21 -29.81
C GLU A 2 23.15 14.27 -29.17
N SER A 3 22.35 13.27 -29.53
CA SER A 3 20.94 13.13 -29.22
C SER A 3 20.75 12.76 -27.75
N SER A 4 20.07 13.64 -27.01
CA SER A 4 19.64 13.47 -25.62
C SER A 4 18.55 12.39 -25.52
N GLY A 5 18.94 11.13 -25.50
CA GLY A 5 18.06 9.95 -25.40
C GLY A 5 18.02 9.29 -24.01
N THR A 6 18.49 9.95 -22.96
CA THR A 6 18.68 9.36 -21.62
C THR A 6 17.85 10.10 -20.57
N SER A 7 16.57 9.75 -20.41
CA SER A 7 15.85 10.01 -19.14
C SER A 7 14.59 9.20 -18.87
N PHE A 8 14.09 8.34 -19.79
CA PHE A 8 12.92 7.50 -19.46
C PHE A 8 13.28 6.24 -18.65
N ASN A 9 14.46 5.65 -18.88
CA ASN A 9 14.85 4.38 -18.23
C ASN A 9 15.32 4.52 -16.77
N ALA A 10 15.74 5.72 -16.34
CA ALA A 10 16.18 5.94 -14.95
C ALA A 10 15.01 5.95 -13.96
N ALA A 11 13.83 6.43 -14.40
CA ALA A 11 12.60 6.43 -13.60
C ALA A 11 12.07 5.02 -13.30
N MET A 12 12.40 4.01 -14.14
CA MET A 12 12.00 2.62 -13.90
C MET A 12 12.80 1.93 -12.79
N ARG A 13 13.91 2.50 -12.30
CA ARG A 13 14.69 1.91 -11.19
C ARG A 13 14.12 2.24 -9.81
N SER A 14 13.15 3.15 -9.73
CA SER A 14 12.46 3.53 -8.50
C SER A 14 11.01 3.04 -8.48
N VAL A 15 10.71 1.92 -9.15
CA VAL A 15 9.42 1.27 -8.94
C VAL A 15 9.57 0.46 -7.65
N ALA A 16 8.82 0.85 -6.62
CA ALA A 16 8.67 0.13 -5.36
C ALA A 16 8.53 -1.39 -5.61
N PRO A 17 8.95 -2.26 -4.67
CA PRO A 17 8.83 -3.69 -4.85
C PRO A 17 7.41 -4.04 -5.26
N HIS A 18 7.27 -4.60 -6.46
CA HIS A 18 5.96 -4.87 -7.09
C HIS A 18 5.19 -5.99 -6.36
N GLN A 19 5.80 -6.57 -5.32
CA GLN A 19 5.29 -7.67 -4.52
C GLN A 19 5.46 -7.35 -3.05
N GLU A 20 4.41 -7.57 -2.29
CA GLU A 20 4.39 -7.46 -0.83
C GLU A 20 4.26 -8.87 -0.24
N PHE A 21 5.10 -9.16 0.77
CA PHE A 21 5.05 -10.38 1.56
C PHE A 21 4.46 -10.05 2.93
N LEU A 22 3.38 -10.73 3.33
CA LEU A 22 2.64 -10.38 4.54
C LEU A 22 2.30 -11.60 5.41
N LEU A 23 2.54 -11.42 6.71
CA LEU A 23 2.09 -12.32 7.77
C LEU A 23 1.02 -11.58 8.57
N GLN A 24 -0.14 -12.20 8.74
CA GLN A 24 -1.26 -11.60 9.44
C GLN A 24 -1.61 -12.44 10.66
N GLY A 25 -1.78 -11.77 11.80
CA GLY A 25 -2.25 -12.35 13.05
C GLY A 25 -3.19 -11.37 13.76
N SER A 26 -3.79 -11.83 14.84
CA SER A 26 -4.60 -10.99 15.73
C SER A 26 -4.22 -11.26 17.18
N ILE A 27 -4.52 -10.31 18.05
CA ILE A 27 -4.29 -10.42 19.49
C ILE A 27 -5.52 -9.89 20.23
N LEU A 28 -5.78 -10.46 21.41
CA LEU A 28 -6.81 -9.95 22.30
C LEU A 28 -6.34 -8.67 22.98
N ASP A 29 -7.26 -7.73 23.20
CA ASP A 29 -6.97 -6.44 23.85
C ASP A 29 -6.26 -6.61 25.21
N ALA A 30 -6.67 -7.62 25.98
CA ALA A 30 -6.07 -7.98 27.27
C ALA A 30 -4.57 -8.34 27.19
N HIS A 31 -4.06 -8.70 26.01
CA HIS A 31 -2.66 -9.08 25.78
C HIS A 31 -1.88 -8.05 24.96
N CYS A 32 -2.50 -6.94 24.56
CA CYS A 32 -1.87 -5.92 23.72
C CYS A 32 -0.59 -5.35 24.36
N GLU A 33 -0.67 -4.91 25.63
CA GLU A 33 0.47 -4.35 26.37
C GLU A 33 1.62 -5.37 26.53
N VAL A 34 1.28 -6.64 26.78
CA VAL A 34 2.27 -7.71 26.92
C VAL A 34 3.00 -7.94 25.60
N LEU A 35 2.29 -7.92 24.47
CA LEU A 35 2.90 -8.04 23.15
C LEU A 35 3.80 -6.85 22.85
N LEU A 36 3.35 -5.62 23.09
CA LEU A 36 4.15 -4.42 22.87
C LEU A 36 5.45 -4.46 23.68
N HIS A 37 5.38 -4.86 24.95
CA HIS A 37 6.58 -5.01 25.79
C HIS A 37 7.56 -6.05 25.22
N ARG A 38 7.06 -7.21 24.76
CA ARG A 38 7.90 -8.25 24.14
C ARG A 38 8.51 -7.79 22.82
N LEU A 39 7.75 -7.08 21.99
CA LEU A 39 8.24 -6.53 20.72
C LEU A 39 9.35 -5.51 20.95
N ARG A 40 9.25 -4.66 21.99
CA ARG A 40 10.33 -3.73 22.36
C ARG A 40 11.64 -4.45 22.68
N GLY A 41 11.57 -5.53 23.45
CA GLY A 41 12.74 -6.35 23.77
C GLY A 41 13.29 -7.10 22.55
N LEU A 42 12.42 -7.58 21.66
CA LEU A 42 12.83 -8.34 20.45
C LEU A 42 13.42 -7.45 19.36
N CYS A 43 12.87 -6.24 19.18
CA CYS A 43 13.29 -5.28 18.17
C CYS A 43 14.43 -4.37 18.64
N ASP A 44 14.96 -4.57 19.86
CA ASP A 44 15.98 -3.72 20.48
C ASP A 44 15.59 -2.23 20.59
N ASN A 45 14.29 -1.96 20.71
CA ASN A 45 13.69 -0.63 20.79
C ASN A 45 13.24 -0.31 22.23
N ALA A 46 13.96 -0.81 23.24
CA ALA A 46 13.54 -0.71 24.64
C ALA A 46 13.44 0.74 25.15
N ASP A 47 14.33 1.61 24.66
CA ASP A 47 14.41 3.02 25.07
C ASP A 47 13.63 3.98 24.16
N CYS A 48 13.04 3.46 23.08
CA CYS A 48 12.27 4.25 22.12
C CYS A 48 10.77 4.02 22.34
N ASN A 49 10.01 5.13 22.43
CA ASN A 49 8.57 5.03 22.34
C ASN A 49 8.17 4.51 20.94
N PRO A 50 7.16 3.64 20.83
CA PRO A 50 6.64 3.21 19.53
C PRO A 50 6.24 4.44 18.73
N GLU A 51 6.70 4.52 17.48
CA GLU A 51 6.23 5.54 16.55
C GLU A 51 4.72 5.36 16.36
N GLN A 52 3.96 6.41 16.66
CA GLN A 52 2.54 6.45 16.39
C GLN A 52 2.35 6.94 14.96
N PHE A 53 1.44 6.29 14.25
CA PHE A 53 1.02 6.72 12.94
C PHE A 53 -0.52 6.66 12.86
N SER A 54 -1.08 7.62 12.15
CA SER A 54 -2.49 7.77 11.86
C SER A 54 -2.62 8.11 10.39
N ASP A 55 -3.37 7.29 9.67
CA ASP A 55 -3.57 7.45 8.24
C ASP A 55 -5.04 7.54 7.91
N TYR A 56 -5.38 8.43 6.99
CA TYR A 56 -6.63 8.37 6.28
C TYR A 56 -6.47 7.42 5.09
N GLU A 57 -7.34 6.41 4.98
CA GLU A 57 -7.43 5.55 3.80
C GLU A 57 -8.86 5.59 3.19
N ALA A 58 -8.94 5.75 1.87
CA ALA A 58 -10.19 5.62 1.10
C ALA A 58 -10.01 4.63 -0.05
N VAL A 59 -11.07 3.88 -0.37
CA VAL A 59 -11.06 2.87 -1.45
C VAL A 59 -11.97 3.33 -2.58
N TYR A 60 -11.43 3.34 -3.79
CA TYR A 60 -12.09 3.72 -5.03
C TYR A 60 -12.23 2.50 -5.92
N GLN A 61 -13.38 2.34 -6.57
CA GLN A 61 -13.70 1.16 -7.36
C GLN A 61 -14.22 1.57 -8.72
N LEU A 62 -13.53 1.12 -9.78
CA LEU A 62 -13.98 1.40 -11.13
C LEU A 62 -15.36 0.81 -11.39
N LYS A 63 -16.33 1.67 -11.74
CA LYS A 63 -17.68 1.23 -12.12
C LYS A 63 -17.63 0.62 -13.51
N ASN A 64 -17.64 -0.71 -13.58
CA ASN A 64 -17.66 -1.44 -14.85
C ASN A 64 -19.03 -1.29 -15.53
N ASN A 65 -19.12 -0.43 -16.55
CA ASN A 65 -20.31 -0.29 -17.40
C ASN A 65 -20.34 -1.30 -18.58
N LEU A 66 -19.45 -2.29 -18.60
CA LEU A 66 -19.38 -3.28 -19.68
C LEU A 66 -20.02 -4.61 -19.29
N SER A 67 -20.98 -5.03 -20.10
CA SER A 67 -21.78 -6.25 -20.09
C SER A 67 -21.00 -7.56 -20.30
N THR A 68 -19.71 -7.59 -20.01
CA THR A 68 -18.84 -8.75 -20.25
C THR A 68 -18.47 -9.41 -18.92
N GLN A 69 -18.80 -10.71 -18.82
CA GLN A 69 -18.64 -11.59 -17.66
C GLN A 69 -17.17 -11.86 -17.25
N GLN A 70 -16.41 -10.83 -16.89
CA GLN A 70 -15.14 -11.00 -16.16
C GLN A 70 -15.17 -10.20 -14.87
N SER A 71 -15.36 -10.93 -13.78
CA SER A 71 -15.63 -10.48 -12.40
C SER A 71 -14.40 -9.90 -11.67
N GLN A 72 -13.58 -9.08 -12.32
CA GLN A 72 -12.43 -8.42 -11.70
C GLN A 72 -12.71 -6.91 -11.64
N TYR A 73 -13.06 -6.41 -10.46
CA TYR A 73 -13.19 -4.98 -10.20
C TYR A 73 -11.80 -4.41 -9.86
N ILE A 74 -11.43 -3.29 -10.51
CA ILE A 74 -10.17 -2.60 -10.22
C ILE A 74 -10.40 -1.70 -9.00
N LEU A 75 -9.58 -1.89 -7.96
CA LEU A 75 -9.58 -1.06 -6.77
C LEU A 75 -8.30 -0.25 -6.65
N PHE A 76 -8.45 1.04 -6.33
CA PHE A 76 -7.36 1.87 -5.85
C PHE A 76 -7.62 2.26 -4.39
N ARG A 77 -6.55 2.31 -3.61
CA ARG A 77 -6.56 2.85 -2.25
C ARG A 77 -5.82 4.18 -2.26
N ILE A 78 -6.45 5.20 -1.70
CA ILE A 78 -5.85 6.50 -1.48
C ILE A 78 -5.50 6.63 -0.01
N ARG A 79 -4.24 6.91 0.29
CA ARG A 79 -3.73 7.09 1.65
C ARG A 79 -3.13 8.48 1.84
N GLN A 80 -3.32 9.06 3.02
CA GLN A 80 -2.57 10.23 3.48
C GLN A 80 -2.26 10.08 4.97
N ALA A 81 -1.01 10.38 5.35
CA ALA A 81 -0.65 10.48 6.76
C ALA A 81 -1.35 11.69 7.38
N LEU A 82 -2.07 11.48 8.49
CA LEU A 82 -2.76 12.54 9.23
C LEU A 82 -1.81 13.26 10.18
N ASP A 83 -0.79 12.58 10.68
CA ASP A 83 0.19 13.15 11.61
C ASP A 83 1.23 14.05 10.91
N HIS A 84 1.34 13.93 9.58
CA HIS A 84 2.27 14.67 8.74
C HIS A 84 1.51 15.36 7.61
N ALA A 85 0.99 16.55 7.88
CA ALA A 85 0.12 17.28 6.93
C ALA A 85 0.84 17.71 5.64
N ASP A 86 2.17 17.79 5.66
CA ASP A 86 3.05 18.07 4.53
C ASP A 86 3.37 16.83 3.68
N ALA A 87 3.04 15.63 4.19
CA ALA A 87 3.25 14.40 3.45
C ALA A 87 2.35 14.32 2.21
N PRO A 88 2.87 13.82 1.07
CA PRO A 88 2.08 13.68 -0.14
C PRO A 88 0.97 12.64 0.03
N TRP A 89 -0.01 12.70 -0.88
CA TRP A 89 -1.02 11.65 -0.99
C TRP A 89 -0.39 10.44 -1.66
N HIS A 90 -0.92 9.25 -1.41
CA HIS A 90 -0.47 8.02 -2.03
C HIS A 90 -1.65 7.33 -2.71
N ILE A 91 -1.43 6.87 -3.95
CA ILE A 91 -2.33 5.93 -4.62
C ILE A 91 -1.68 4.55 -4.64
N ARG A 92 -2.45 3.56 -4.19
CA ARG A 92 -2.00 2.18 -4.05
C ARG A 92 -2.93 1.20 -4.75
N TYR A 93 -2.37 0.35 -5.60
CA TYR A 93 -3.03 -0.83 -6.14
C TYR A 93 -2.55 -2.08 -5.41
N LEU A 94 -3.49 -2.93 -5.02
CA LEU A 94 -3.23 -4.22 -4.39
C LEU A 94 -3.85 -5.32 -5.24
N GLY A 95 -3.01 -6.22 -5.75
CA GLY A 95 -3.47 -7.41 -6.46
C GLY A 95 -4.09 -8.44 -5.51
N GLN A 96 -4.79 -9.40 -6.10
CA GLN A 96 -5.29 -10.56 -5.37
C GLN A 96 -4.11 -11.36 -4.80
N ALA A 97 -4.19 -11.72 -3.51
CA ALA A 97 -3.18 -12.56 -2.89
C ALA A 97 -3.21 -13.97 -3.50
N GLU A 98 -2.03 -14.53 -3.75
CA GLU A 98 -1.89 -15.91 -4.21
C GLU A 98 -2.20 -16.88 -3.05
N VAL A 99 -3.48 -17.21 -2.88
CA VAL A 99 -3.95 -18.16 -1.86
C VAL A 99 -3.89 -19.57 -2.44
N GLY A 100 -3.14 -20.48 -1.79
CA GLY A 100 -3.23 -21.93 -2.06
C GLY A 100 -1.94 -22.64 -2.48
N ASP A 101 -0.83 -21.94 -2.67
CA ASP A 101 0.46 -22.60 -2.89
C ASP A 101 1.05 -23.11 -1.57
N LYS A 102 1.05 -24.43 -1.37
CA LYS A 102 1.59 -25.08 -0.16
C LYS A 102 3.10 -24.87 0.02
N ASN A 103 3.81 -24.45 -1.02
CA ASN A 103 5.23 -24.13 -0.95
C ASN A 103 5.49 -22.69 -0.49
N ARG A 104 4.45 -21.85 -0.36
CA ARG A 104 4.58 -20.48 0.15
C ARG A 104 4.23 -20.40 1.62
N HIS A 105 5.21 -20.03 2.43
CA HIS A 105 5.07 -19.86 3.88
C HIS A 105 4.45 -18.52 4.30
N THR A 106 4.18 -17.62 3.35
CA THR A 106 3.65 -16.28 3.59
C THR A 106 2.72 -15.86 2.45
N LEU A 107 1.81 -14.93 2.72
CA LEU A 107 0.94 -14.38 1.68
C LEU A 107 1.75 -13.43 0.80
N VAL A 108 1.59 -13.56 -0.51
CA VAL A 108 2.26 -12.71 -1.50
C VAL A 108 1.21 -12.11 -2.41
N ARG A 109 1.27 -10.80 -2.61
CA ARG A 109 0.37 -10.07 -3.51
C ARG A 109 1.12 -8.99 -4.27
N ALA A 110 0.62 -8.65 -5.45
CA ALA A 110 1.14 -7.49 -6.17
C ALA A 110 0.81 -6.20 -5.41
N CYS A 111 1.76 -5.29 -5.29
CA CYS A 111 1.60 -4.01 -4.61
C CYS A 111 2.30 -2.92 -5.41
N TYR A 112 1.56 -1.86 -5.74
CA TYR A 112 2.08 -0.68 -6.43
C TYR A 112 1.65 0.53 -5.64
N ASP A 113 2.61 1.36 -5.24
CA ASP A 113 2.39 2.56 -4.45
C ASP A 113 3.14 3.73 -5.08
N VAL A 114 2.42 4.83 -5.31
CA VAL A 114 2.95 6.03 -5.95
C VAL A 114 2.47 7.27 -5.19
N ALA A 115 3.41 8.15 -4.87
CA ALA A 115 3.10 9.47 -4.33
C ALA A 115 2.41 10.34 -5.40
N CYS A 116 1.38 11.08 -4.99
CA CYS A 116 0.52 11.85 -5.86
C CYS A 116 0.13 13.18 -5.21
N SER A 117 -0.40 14.08 -6.03
CA SER A 117 -0.91 15.37 -5.60
C SER A 117 -2.25 15.24 -4.86
N SER A 118 -2.62 16.30 -4.14
CA SER A 118 -3.84 16.33 -3.32
C SER A 118 -5.14 16.22 -4.11
N ASN A 119 -5.12 16.50 -5.42
CA ASN A 119 -6.27 16.38 -6.31
C ASN A 119 -6.55 14.94 -6.79
N VAL A 120 -5.89 13.92 -6.23
CA VAL A 120 -6.00 12.53 -6.67
C VAL A 120 -7.44 12.00 -6.58
N ARG A 121 -8.23 12.49 -5.62
CA ARG A 121 -9.61 12.05 -5.41
C ARG A 121 -10.53 12.57 -6.51
N GLU A 122 -10.42 13.85 -6.83
CA GLU A 122 -11.13 14.50 -7.93
C GLU A 122 -10.75 13.83 -9.25
N PHE A 123 -9.46 13.60 -9.47
CA PHE A 123 -8.96 12.89 -10.64
C PHE A 123 -9.56 11.49 -10.79
N LEU A 124 -9.61 10.68 -9.72
CA LEU A 124 -10.22 9.35 -9.76
C LEU A 124 -11.73 9.40 -10.04
N ASN A 125 -12.44 10.36 -9.45
CA ASN A 125 -13.87 10.56 -9.71
C ASN A 125 -14.11 10.95 -11.18
N GLU A 126 -13.28 11.82 -11.77
CA GLU A 126 -13.33 12.19 -13.18
C GLU A 126 -13.04 11.01 -14.11
N LEU A 127 -12.17 10.07 -13.69
CA LEU A 127 -11.90 8.82 -14.39
C LEU A 127 -13.02 7.77 -14.28
N GLY A 128 -14.03 8.00 -13.43
CA GLY A 128 -15.18 7.10 -13.27
C GLY A 128 -15.00 5.98 -12.23
N PHE A 129 -14.08 6.17 -11.28
CA PHE A 129 -13.96 5.32 -10.09
C PHE A 129 -15.03 5.60 -9.02
#